data_AF-A0A9P5CU78-F1
#
_entry.id   AF-A0A9P5CU78-F1
#
_cell.length_a   1.000
_cell.length_b   1.000
_cell.length_c   1.000
_cell.angle_alpha   90.00
_cell.angle_beta   90.00
_cell.angle_gamma   90.00
#
_symmetry.space_group_name_H-M   'P 1'
#
loop_
_entity.id
_entity.type
_entity.pdbx_description
1 polymer ?
#
loop_
_entity_poly.entity_id
_entity_poly.type
_entity_poly.pdbx_seq_one_letter_code
_entity_poly.pdbx_strand_id
1 'polypeptide(L)'
;TFAGAMNYIYERQPLIVIFENVETAPWQSTIDYVFPLCGYIATFVSLDTKNYYLPQTRCRKYLIAFSQDAFTPDGAKALCKAFQEAIKKMEQRYSSSVTDFLLPINSHELHRARNEMELMAQSSREKDTDWSFSRSRHTAFRRLYQIPDERPWIRWSERGSSRAPAKMWKPWEAKQTNRVSDLLECVFLIAVFGRNTKHSAYDPRHKAQIIDCSQNVDRVNMATAFGATGCLTPSAIPVLTLEARPITGSEALKLQGLPIESFDMSSETQTQLQDLAGNAMTTTVVGAVILAAL
;
A
#
# COMPACT_ATOMS: atom_id res chain seq x y z
N THR A 1 8.12 -11.47 17.46
CA THR A 1 9.01 -10.34 17.12
C THR A 1 9.20 -9.37 18.27
N PHE A 2 8.15 -8.71 18.79
CA PHE A 2 8.28 -7.69 19.84
C PHE A 2 9.00 -8.16 21.12
N ALA A 3 8.61 -9.29 21.71
CA ALA A 3 9.26 -9.82 22.91
C ALA A 3 10.76 -10.10 22.73
N GLY A 4 11.15 -10.65 21.57
CA GLY A 4 12.56 -10.88 21.24
C GLY A 4 13.35 -9.57 21.12
N ALA A 5 12.75 -8.54 20.51
CA ALA A 5 13.36 -7.21 20.44
C ALA A 5 13.49 -6.57 21.83
N MET A 6 12.50 -6.73 22.72
CA MET A 6 12.58 -6.23 24.09
C MET A 6 13.67 -6.93 24.91
N ASN A 7 13.83 -8.25 24.77
CA ASN A 7 14.93 -8.98 25.40
C ASN A 7 16.29 -8.43 24.93
N TYR A 8 16.44 -8.20 23.62
CA TYR A 8 17.65 -7.61 23.07
C TYR A 8 17.93 -6.21 23.63
N ILE A 9 16.91 -5.35 23.73
CA ILE A 9 17.04 -4.00 24.30
C ILE A 9 17.45 -4.07 25.77
N TYR A 10 16.81 -4.96 26.53
CA TYR A 10 17.10 -5.16 27.94
C TYR A 10 18.55 -5.61 28.17
N GLU A 11 19.04 -6.57 27.37
CA GLU A 11 20.40 -7.11 27.47
C GLU A 11 21.48 -6.17 26.94
N ARG A 12 21.23 -5.48 25.82
CA ARG A 12 22.25 -4.71 25.10
C ARG A 12 22.24 -3.23 25.43
N GLN A 13 21.17 -2.72 26.03
CA GLN A 13 20.99 -1.33 26.44
C GLN A 13 21.46 -0.30 25.37
N PRO A 14 20.93 -0.38 24.12
CA PRO A 14 21.29 0.58 23.07
C PRO A 14 20.90 2.02 23.45
N LEU A 15 21.68 3.01 23.03
CA LEU A 15 21.42 4.42 23.37
C LEU A 15 20.05 4.92 22.87
N ILE A 16 19.68 4.50 21.67
CA ILE A 16 18.46 4.89 20.96
C ILE A 16 17.79 3.63 20.43
N VAL A 17 16.48 3.54 20.60
CA VAL A 17 15.64 2.46 20.07
C VAL A 17 14.54 3.06 19.21
N ILE A 18 14.30 2.47 18.05
CA ILE A 18 13.22 2.87 17.15
C ILE A 18 12.38 1.63 16.81
N PHE A 19 11.06 1.75 16.96
CA PHE A 19 10.09 0.74 16.52
C PHE A 19 9.10 1.35 15.55
N GLU A 20 8.72 0.59 14.54
CA GLU A 20 7.64 0.90 13.60
C GLU A 20 6.58 -0.19 13.69
N ASN A 21 5.30 0.20 13.63
CA ASN A 21 4.19 -0.74 13.48
C ASN A 21 2.90 -0.04 13.02
N VAL A 22 1.85 -0.84 12.80
CA VAL A 22 0.48 -0.39 12.50
C VAL A 22 -0.11 0.49 13.61
N GLU A 23 -1.05 1.35 13.23
CA GLU A 23 -1.62 2.37 14.13
C GLU A 23 -2.36 1.80 15.35
N THR A 24 -2.92 0.59 15.21
CA THR A 24 -3.72 -0.12 16.21
C THR A 24 -2.89 -0.87 17.26
N ALA A 25 -1.56 -0.87 17.14
CA ALA A 25 -0.70 -1.47 18.16
C ALA A 25 -0.84 -0.73 19.51
N PRO A 26 -0.48 -1.36 20.66
CA PRO A 26 -0.75 -0.81 21.99
C PRO A 26 0.31 0.24 22.43
N TRP A 27 0.47 1.29 21.63
CA TRP A 27 1.53 2.30 21.76
C TRP A 27 1.61 2.97 23.13
N GLN A 28 0.47 3.42 23.66
CA GLN A 28 0.42 4.14 24.93
C GLN A 28 0.90 3.26 26.09
N SER A 29 0.39 2.03 26.19
CA SER A 29 0.84 1.09 27.22
C SER A 29 2.31 0.69 27.06
N THR A 30 2.82 0.66 25.82
CA THR A 30 4.23 0.36 25.56
C THR A 30 5.14 1.47 26.09
N ILE A 31 4.81 2.75 25.87
CA ILE A 31 5.61 3.88 26.38
C ILE A 31 5.45 4.08 27.89
N ASP A 32 4.27 3.81 28.46
CA ASP A 32 3.99 4.09 29.87
C ASP A 32 4.51 3.00 30.81
N TYR A 33 4.50 1.73 30.35
CA TYR A 33 4.83 0.59 31.20
C TYR A 33 6.06 -0.18 30.70
N VAL A 34 6.16 -0.49 29.40
CA VAL A 34 7.18 -1.44 28.92
C VAL A 34 8.57 -0.80 28.85
N PHE A 35 8.72 0.35 28.18
CA PHE A 35 10.01 1.01 28.04
C PHE A 35 10.60 1.55 29.35
N PRO A 36 9.79 2.12 30.28
CA PRO A 36 10.30 2.55 31.59
C PRO A 36 10.88 1.40 32.41
N LEU A 37 10.29 0.20 32.35
CA LEU A 37 10.83 -1.00 33.01
C LEU A 37 12.20 -1.42 32.45
N CYS A 38 12.50 -1.05 31.21
CA CYS A 38 13.79 -1.33 30.57
C CYS A 38 14.83 -0.20 30.72
N GLY A 39 14.52 0.88 31.44
CA GLY A 39 15.43 2.02 31.62
C GLY A 39 15.37 3.07 30.50
N TYR A 40 14.27 3.15 29.77
CA TYR A 40 14.10 4.10 28.65
C TYR A 40 12.99 5.10 28.90
N ILE A 41 13.10 6.26 28.26
CA ILE A 41 11.98 7.19 28.09
C ILE A 41 11.65 7.21 26.61
N ALA A 42 10.37 6.99 26.31
CA ALA A 42 9.89 6.82 24.96
C ALA A 42 8.77 7.79 24.62
N THR A 43 8.64 8.08 23.32
CA THR A 43 7.49 8.76 22.73
C THR A 43 7.17 8.12 21.39
N PHE A 44 6.02 8.43 20.80
CA PHE A 44 5.70 7.98 19.46
C PHE A 44 5.04 9.09 18.63
N VAL A 45 5.10 8.91 17.30
CA VAL A 45 4.47 9.79 16.31
C VAL A 45 3.74 8.95 15.27
N SER A 46 2.63 9.46 14.73
CA SER A 46 1.95 8.83 13.57
C SER A 46 2.38 9.56 12.31
N LEU A 47 2.96 8.83 11.37
CA LEU A 47 3.51 9.37 10.13
C LEU A 47 2.76 8.76 8.95
N ASP A 48 2.38 9.63 8.01
CA ASP A 48 1.80 9.22 6.73
C ASP A 48 2.83 9.41 5.63
N THR A 49 3.12 8.34 4.90
CA THR A 49 4.09 8.30 3.80
C THR A 49 3.93 9.45 2.80
N LYS A 50 2.70 9.95 2.60
CA LYS A 50 2.42 11.06 1.67
C LYS A 50 3.08 12.39 2.06
N ASN A 51 3.39 12.56 3.34
CA ASN A 51 4.08 13.72 3.89
C ASN A 51 5.61 13.53 3.91
N TYR A 52 6.11 12.46 3.31
CA TYR A 52 7.54 12.13 3.23
C TYR A 52 7.88 11.70 1.80
N TYR A 53 7.63 12.60 0.84
CA TYR A 53 8.03 12.53 -0.58
C TYR A 53 7.40 11.46 -1.48
N LEU A 54 6.73 10.43 -0.96
CA LEU A 54 6.13 9.38 -1.80
C LEU A 54 4.62 9.54 -1.97
N PRO A 55 4.05 9.33 -3.17
CA PRO A 55 2.62 9.49 -3.47
C PRO A 55 1.77 8.32 -2.96
N GLN A 56 1.98 7.90 -1.72
CA GLN A 56 1.27 6.81 -1.06
C GLN A 56 0.71 7.26 0.30
N THR A 57 -0.58 7.00 0.55
CA THR A 57 -1.18 7.13 1.87
C THR A 57 -0.98 5.82 2.66
N ARG A 58 0.05 5.79 3.51
CA ARG A 58 0.38 4.66 4.39
C ARG A 58 0.72 5.25 5.76
N CYS A 59 -0.22 5.14 6.68
CA CYS A 59 -0.06 5.57 8.06
C CYS A 59 0.60 4.46 8.89
N ARG A 60 1.67 4.81 9.60
CA ARG A 60 2.38 3.96 10.55
C ARG A 60 2.80 4.80 11.74
N LYS A 61 2.92 4.16 12.90
CA LYS A 61 3.43 4.82 14.10
C LYS A 61 4.86 4.40 14.33
N TYR A 62 5.67 5.39 14.71
CA TYR A 62 7.07 5.23 15.03
C TYR A 62 7.26 5.60 16.49
N LEU A 63 7.73 4.64 17.29
CA LEU A 63 8.17 4.86 18.66
C LEU A 63 9.67 5.07 18.66
N ILE A 64 10.10 6.10 19.37
CA ILE A 64 11.50 6.35 19.68
C ILE A 64 11.68 6.28 21.19
N ALA A 65 12.79 5.68 21.64
CA ALA A 65 13.14 5.60 23.04
C ALA A 65 14.62 5.91 23.25
N PHE A 66 14.92 6.67 24.31
CA PHE A 66 16.26 7.08 24.70
C PHE A 66 16.61 6.48 26.07
N SER A 67 17.84 5.97 26.21
CA SER A 67 18.33 5.41 27.47
C SER A 67 18.43 6.48 28.56
N GLN A 68 17.83 6.22 29.72
CA GLN A 68 17.91 7.11 30.88
C GLN A 68 19.31 7.15 31.48
N ASP A 69 20.02 6.01 31.44
CA ASP A 69 21.37 5.90 31.99
C ASP A 69 22.37 6.71 31.16
N ALA A 70 22.20 6.73 29.84
CA ALA A 70 23.09 7.46 28.95
C ALA A 70 22.85 8.98 28.91
N PHE A 71 21.58 9.41 28.99
CA PHE A 71 21.19 10.81 28.74
C PHE A 71 20.61 11.54 29.94
N THR A 72 20.52 10.87 31.11
CA THR A 72 19.68 11.27 32.26
C THR A 72 18.17 11.25 31.94
N PRO A 73 17.29 11.11 32.94
CA PRO A 73 15.85 11.14 32.71
C PRO A 73 15.35 12.45 32.07
N ASP A 74 15.89 13.60 32.47
CA ASP A 74 15.46 14.90 31.93
C ASP A 74 16.02 15.14 30.52
N GLY A 75 17.26 14.71 30.26
CA GLY A 75 17.84 14.76 28.91
C GLY A 75 17.11 13.85 27.93
N ALA A 76 16.76 12.62 28.34
CA ALA A 76 15.98 11.70 27.50
C ALA A 76 14.58 12.27 27.18
N LYS A 77 13.90 12.92 28.13
CA LYS A 77 12.63 13.63 27.87
C LYS A 77 12.81 14.78 26.89
N ALA A 78 13.88 15.57 27.04
CA ALA A 78 14.19 16.66 26.13
C ALA A 78 14.45 16.16 24.71
N LEU A 79 15.16 15.03 24.55
CA LEU A 79 15.40 14.37 23.26
C LEU A 79 14.10 13.87 22.63
N CYS A 80 13.19 13.26 23.39
CA CYS A 80 11.86 12.89 22.90
C CYS A 80 11.11 14.09 22.30
N LYS A 81 11.13 15.24 22.99
CA LYS A 81 10.50 16.47 22.51
C LYS A 81 11.20 17.01 21.26
N ALA A 82 12.53 17.05 21.26
CA ALA A 82 13.34 17.50 20.13
C ALA A 82 13.08 16.65 18.88
N PHE A 83 13.00 15.32 19.03
CA PHE A 83 12.64 14.40 17.96
C PHE A 83 11.27 14.73 17.36
N GLN A 84 10.24 14.93 18.19
CA GLN A 84 8.89 15.27 17.72
C GLN A 84 8.85 16.59 16.94
N GLU A 85 9.64 17.58 17.37
CA GLU A 85 9.78 18.84 16.66
C GLU A 85 10.56 18.69 15.35
N ALA A 86 11.64 17.90 15.34
CA ALA A 86 12.48 17.66 14.18
C ALA A 86 11.72 16.89 13.10
N ILE A 87 11.08 15.77 13.43
CA ILE A 87 10.37 14.93 12.45
C ILE A 87 9.21 15.68 11.78
N LYS A 88 8.58 16.61 12.51
CA LYS A 88 7.54 17.49 11.96
C LYS A 88 8.09 18.52 10.98
N LYS A 89 9.29 19.06 11.23
CA LYS A 89 9.96 19.98 10.29
C LYS A 89 10.43 19.27 9.01
N MET A 90 10.60 17.95 9.07
CA MET A 90 10.97 17.13 7.91
C MET A 90 9.77 16.71 7.05
N GLU A 91 8.53 17.04 7.44
CA GLU A 91 7.35 16.79 6.61
C GLU A 91 7.45 17.57 5.31
N GLN A 92 7.46 16.85 4.21
CA GLN A 92 7.34 17.40 2.87
C GLN A 92 6.45 16.51 2.02
N ARG A 93 5.34 17.09 1.57
CA ARG A 93 4.37 16.37 0.77
C ARG A 93 4.97 16.01 -0.59
N TYR A 94 4.63 14.83 -1.09
CA TYR A 94 5.01 14.43 -2.44
C TYR A 94 4.60 15.49 -3.47
N SER A 95 5.47 15.75 -4.44
CA SER A 95 5.22 16.64 -5.58
C SER A 95 5.03 15.88 -6.89
N SER A 96 5.51 14.64 -6.96
CA SER A 96 5.44 13.77 -8.14
C SER A 96 4.23 12.83 -8.09
N SER A 97 3.72 12.46 -9.26
CA SER A 97 2.63 11.50 -9.40
C SER A 97 3.13 10.08 -9.15
N VAL A 98 2.24 9.17 -8.76
CA VAL A 98 2.53 7.74 -8.62
C VAL A 98 3.17 7.16 -9.89
N THR A 99 2.76 7.65 -11.06
CA THR A 99 3.30 7.25 -12.37
C THR A 99 4.79 7.51 -12.53
N ASP A 100 5.33 8.51 -11.82
CA ASP A 100 6.75 8.85 -11.88
C ASP A 100 7.62 7.83 -11.11
N PHE A 101 6.98 7.04 -10.24
CA PHE A 101 7.63 5.95 -9.49
C PHE A 101 7.43 4.58 -10.14
N LEU A 102 6.54 4.47 -11.13
CA LEU A 102 6.29 3.23 -11.85
C LEU A 102 7.37 2.94 -12.88
N LEU A 103 7.41 1.69 -13.35
CA LEU A 103 8.35 1.28 -14.37
C LEU A 103 7.90 1.82 -15.75
N PRO A 104 8.85 2.24 -16.61
CA PRO A 104 8.53 2.56 -17.99
C PRO A 104 7.86 1.38 -18.70
N ILE A 105 6.91 1.66 -19.59
CA ILE A 105 6.12 0.63 -20.30
C ILE A 105 6.98 -0.39 -21.06
N ASN A 106 8.17 0.03 -21.51
CA ASN A 106 9.12 -0.80 -22.26
C ASN A 106 10.28 -1.33 -21.40
N SER A 107 10.18 -1.26 -20.06
CA SER A 107 11.25 -1.76 -19.18
C SER A 107 11.32 -3.29 -19.23
N HIS A 108 12.54 -3.82 -19.11
CA HIS A 108 12.77 -5.25 -19.11
C HIS A 108 12.06 -5.94 -17.91
N GLU A 109 12.03 -5.27 -16.77
CA GLU A 109 11.36 -5.73 -15.53
C GLU A 109 9.85 -5.84 -15.74
N LEU A 110 9.24 -4.86 -16.41
CA LEU A 110 7.81 -4.89 -16.70
C LEU A 110 7.46 -6.00 -17.70
N HIS A 111 8.29 -6.19 -18.73
CA HIS A 111 8.15 -7.31 -19.67
C HIS A 111 8.31 -8.65 -18.97
N ARG A 112 9.28 -8.79 -18.07
CA ARG A 112 9.47 -10.01 -17.28
C ARG A 112 8.27 -10.32 -16.41
N ALA A 113 7.73 -9.33 -15.69
CA ALA A 113 6.52 -9.50 -14.88
C ALA A 113 5.32 -9.95 -15.73
N ARG A 114 5.17 -9.38 -16.93
CA ARG A 114 4.12 -9.81 -17.87
C ARG A 114 4.33 -11.24 -18.37
N ASN A 115 5.55 -11.60 -18.75
CA ASN A 115 5.90 -12.95 -19.21
C ASN A 115 5.66 -14.00 -18.11
N GLU A 116 5.99 -13.68 -16.87
CA GLU A 116 5.67 -14.53 -15.71
C GLU A 116 4.16 -14.77 -15.59
N MET A 117 3.34 -13.73 -15.74
CA MET A 117 1.87 -13.87 -15.77
C MET A 117 1.37 -14.68 -16.96
N GLU A 118 2.03 -14.58 -18.13
CA GLU A 118 1.72 -15.40 -19.32
C GLU A 118 1.97 -16.89 -19.07
N LEU A 119 3.13 -17.24 -18.49
CA LEU A 119 3.46 -18.61 -18.10
C LEU A 119 2.48 -19.13 -17.05
N MET A 120 2.17 -18.30 -16.05
CA MET A 120 1.16 -18.63 -15.06
C MET A 120 -0.22 -18.82 -15.69
N ALA A 121 -0.63 -18.01 -16.68
CA ALA A 121 -1.94 -18.12 -17.32
C ALA A 121 -2.10 -19.40 -18.16
N GLN A 122 -1.01 -20.04 -18.57
CA GLN A 122 -1.03 -21.35 -19.23
C GLN A 122 -1.29 -22.50 -18.25
N SER A 123 -1.07 -22.30 -16.95
CA SER A 123 -1.45 -23.28 -15.93
C SER A 123 -2.97 -23.40 -15.82
N SER A 124 -3.48 -24.49 -15.25
CA SER A 124 -4.93 -24.65 -15.06
C SER A 124 -5.52 -23.45 -14.30
N ARG A 125 -6.68 -22.97 -14.77
CA ARG A 125 -7.47 -21.98 -14.04
C ARG A 125 -7.79 -22.55 -12.66
N GLU A 126 -7.53 -21.77 -11.62
CA GLU A 126 -8.05 -22.07 -10.29
C GLU A 126 -9.58 -22.16 -10.35
N LYS A 127 -10.15 -23.04 -9.53
CA LYS A 127 -11.61 -23.21 -9.47
C LYS A 127 -12.26 -21.86 -9.14
N ASP A 128 -13.30 -21.52 -9.89
CA ASP A 128 -14.09 -20.34 -9.62
C ASP A 128 -14.63 -20.43 -8.19
N THR A 129 -14.28 -19.44 -7.37
CA THR A 129 -14.64 -19.41 -5.96
C THR A 129 -16.06 -18.87 -5.84
N ASP A 130 -16.92 -19.50 -5.02
CA ASP A 130 -18.24 -18.94 -4.76
C ASP A 130 -18.11 -17.52 -4.20
N TRP A 131 -18.66 -16.56 -4.93
CA TRP A 131 -18.63 -15.14 -4.60
C TRP A 131 -20.04 -14.57 -4.35
N SER A 132 -21.04 -15.43 -4.14
CA SER A 132 -22.45 -15.08 -3.92
C SER A 132 -22.66 -13.97 -2.86
N PHE A 133 -21.91 -14.02 -1.76
CA PHE A 133 -21.92 -13.00 -0.72
C PHE A 133 -21.39 -11.64 -1.23
N SER A 134 -20.26 -11.66 -1.94
CA SER A 134 -19.68 -10.46 -2.55
C SER A 134 -20.58 -9.89 -3.64
N ARG A 135 -21.24 -10.74 -4.43
CA ARG A 135 -22.25 -10.34 -5.43
C ARG A 135 -23.40 -9.58 -4.79
N SER A 136 -23.88 -10.04 -3.63
CA SER A 136 -24.94 -9.36 -2.88
C SER A 136 -24.50 -7.97 -2.42
N ARG A 137 -23.26 -7.83 -1.93
CA ARG A 137 -22.68 -6.53 -1.55
C ARG A 137 -22.51 -5.59 -2.75
N HIS A 138 -22.04 -6.10 -3.88
CA HIS A 138 -21.90 -5.31 -5.11
C HIS A 138 -23.27 -4.88 -5.65
N THR A 139 -24.29 -5.73 -5.55
CA THR A 139 -25.67 -5.38 -5.90
C THR A 139 -26.23 -4.28 -4.99
N ALA A 140 -26.01 -4.39 -3.68
CA ALA A 140 -26.39 -3.36 -2.71
C ALA A 140 -25.67 -2.03 -2.99
N PHE A 141 -24.38 -2.09 -3.33
CA PHE A 141 -23.58 -0.94 -3.73
C PHE A 141 -24.14 -0.24 -4.98
N ARG A 142 -24.50 -1.02 -6.02
CA ARG A 142 -25.12 -0.47 -7.23
C ARG A 142 -26.43 0.25 -6.93
N ARG A 143 -27.28 -0.34 -6.08
CA ARG A 143 -28.55 0.27 -5.62
C ARG A 143 -28.32 1.56 -4.84
N LEU A 144 -27.37 1.53 -3.90
CA LEU A 144 -27.03 2.68 -3.05
C LEU A 144 -26.58 3.89 -3.89
N TYR A 145 -25.73 3.66 -4.89
CA TYR A 145 -25.18 4.72 -5.73
C TYR A 145 -25.95 4.94 -7.05
N GLN A 146 -27.07 4.22 -7.25
CA GLN A 146 -27.92 4.31 -8.42
C GLN A 146 -27.15 4.15 -9.75
N ILE A 147 -26.19 3.23 -9.77
CA ILE A 147 -25.45 2.87 -10.99
C ILE A 147 -26.10 1.66 -11.67
N PRO A 148 -26.10 1.61 -13.02
CA PRO A 148 -26.75 0.52 -13.75
C PRO A 148 -26.02 -0.81 -13.55
N ASP A 149 -26.72 -1.91 -13.76
CA ASP A 149 -26.12 -3.25 -13.85
C ASP A 149 -25.57 -3.49 -15.27
N GLU A 150 -24.65 -2.62 -15.67
CA GLU A 150 -23.94 -2.68 -16.94
C GLU A 150 -22.48 -3.06 -16.71
N ARG A 151 -21.83 -3.54 -17.76
CA ARG A 151 -20.43 -4.00 -17.71
C ARG A 151 -19.62 -3.40 -18.87
N PRO A 152 -19.50 -2.06 -18.97
CA PRO A 152 -18.90 -1.41 -20.14
C PRO A 152 -17.38 -1.54 -20.24
N TRP A 153 -16.66 -1.83 -19.16
CA TRP A 153 -15.20 -1.80 -19.15
C TRP A 153 -14.56 -3.17 -19.39
N ILE A 154 -14.76 -4.12 -18.48
CA ILE A 154 -14.23 -5.49 -18.55
C ILE A 154 -15.11 -6.38 -19.43
N ARG A 155 -16.42 -6.09 -19.50
CA ARG A 155 -17.40 -6.84 -20.31
C ARG A 155 -17.36 -8.34 -19.99
N TRP A 156 -17.33 -8.67 -18.70
CA TRP A 156 -17.28 -10.04 -18.20
C TRP A 156 -18.68 -10.69 -18.14
N SER A 157 -18.73 -12.02 -18.18
CA SER A 157 -19.94 -12.83 -18.15
C SER A 157 -19.84 -13.92 -17.08
N GLU A 158 -20.99 -14.33 -16.52
CA GLU A 158 -21.07 -15.42 -15.52
C GLU A 158 -20.48 -16.75 -16.02
N ARG A 159 -20.39 -16.93 -17.35
CA ARG A 159 -19.80 -18.12 -17.99
C ARG A 159 -18.26 -18.10 -18.00
N GLY A 160 -17.62 -17.13 -17.34
CA GLY A 160 -16.16 -17.03 -17.24
C GLY A 160 -15.47 -16.51 -18.50
N SER A 161 -16.22 -15.83 -19.37
CA SER A 161 -15.69 -15.12 -20.54
C SER A 161 -15.76 -13.61 -20.35
N SER A 162 -14.79 -12.89 -20.90
CA SER A 162 -14.66 -11.45 -20.78
C SER A 162 -14.13 -10.82 -22.06
N ARG A 163 -14.42 -9.53 -22.26
CA ARG A 163 -13.94 -8.76 -23.41
C ARG A 163 -13.28 -7.47 -22.92
N ALA A 164 -12.30 -7.63 -22.04
CA ALA A 164 -11.55 -6.50 -21.48
C ALA A 164 -10.86 -5.67 -22.58
N PRO A 165 -10.52 -4.39 -22.33
CA PRO A 165 -9.92 -3.51 -23.33
C PRO A 165 -8.62 -4.09 -23.91
N ALA A 166 -8.28 -3.72 -25.14
CA ALA A 166 -7.09 -4.25 -25.83
C ALA A 166 -5.78 -3.92 -25.07
N LYS A 167 -5.72 -2.75 -24.41
CA LYS A 167 -4.56 -2.33 -23.61
C LYS A 167 -4.38 -3.13 -22.30
N MET A 168 -5.42 -3.81 -21.82
CA MET A 168 -5.35 -4.55 -20.56
C MET A 168 -4.51 -5.81 -20.73
N TRP A 169 -3.71 -6.13 -19.72
CA TRP A 169 -2.90 -7.34 -19.68
C TRP A 169 -3.80 -8.58 -19.64
N LYS A 170 -4.05 -9.18 -20.81
CA LYS A 170 -4.86 -10.39 -20.99
C LYS A 170 -4.48 -11.56 -20.07
N PRO A 171 -3.19 -11.84 -19.81
CA PRO A 171 -2.80 -12.94 -18.93
C PRO A 171 -3.28 -12.74 -17.50
N TRP A 172 -3.16 -11.50 -17.00
CA TRP A 172 -3.65 -11.13 -15.68
C TRP A 172 -5.18 -11.20 -15.63
N GLU A 173 -5.84 -10.60 -16.61
CA GLU A 173 -7.30 -10.51 -16.69
C GLU A 173 -7.96 -11.89 -16.78
N ALA A 174 -7.40 -12.80 -17.57
CA ALA A 174 -7.91 -14.16 -17.74
C ALA A 174 -7.87 -15.02 -16.47
N LYS A 175 -7.10 -14.61 -15.45
CA LYS A 175 -7.03 -15.23 -14.12
C LYS A 175 -7.92 -14.56 -13.07
N GLN A 176 -8.54 -13.43 -13.38
CA GLN A 176 -9.35 -12.72 -12.40
C GLN A 176 -10.69 -13.44 -12.15
N THR A 177 -11.11 -13.40 -10.90
CA THR A 177 -12.44 -13.89 -10.50
C THR A 177 -13.53 -12.93 -10.95
N ASN A 178 -14.75 -13.45 -11.11
CA ASN A 178 -15.92 -12.62 -11.41
C ASN A 178 -16.10 -11.48 -10.39
N ARG A 179 -15.72 -11.69 -9.12
CA ARG A 179 -15.72 -10.65 -8.09
C ARG A 179 -14.80 -9.47 -8.43
N VAL A 180 -13.56 -9.74 -8.84
CA VAL A 180 -12.60 -8.67 -9.21
C VAL A 180 -13.09 -7.93 -10.44
N SER A 181 -13.53 -8.67 -11.46
CA SER A 181 -14.07 -8.09 -12.69
C SER A 181 -15.29 -7.21 -12.41
N ASP A 182 -16.20 -7.64 -11.53
CA ASP A 182 -17.38 -6.89 -11.14
C ASP A 182 -17.05 -5.64 -10.29
N LEU A 183 -16.02 -5.72 -9.45
CA LEU A 183 -15.52 -4.55 -8.71
C LEU A 183 -15.03 -3.48 -9.68
N LEU A 184 -14.23 -3.86 -10.67
CA LEU A 184 -13.71 -2.93 -11.68
C LEU A 184 -14.85 -2.25 -12.46
N GLU A 185 -15.91 -2.99 -12.80
CA GLU A 185 -17.11 -2.42 -13.43
C GLU A 185 -17.82 -1.41 -12.51
N CYS A 186 -18.04 -1.76 -11.25
CA CYS A 186 -18.65 -0.83 -10.29
C CYS A 186 -17.85 0.45 -10.14
N VAL A 187 -16.52 0.33 -10.01
CA VAL A 187 -15.61 1.47 -9.86
C VAL A 187 -15.64 2.35 -11.12
N PHE A 188 -15.63 1.73 -12.31
CA PHE A 188 -15.74 2.44 -13.57
C PHE A 188 -17.05 3.22 -13.68
N LEU A 189 -18.19 2.58 -13.41
CA LEU A 189 -19.50 3.21 -13.48
C LEU A 189 -19.62 4.35 -12.46
N ILE A 190 -19.20 4.14 -11.22
CA ILE A 190 -19.21 5.21 -10.22
C ILE A 190 -18.43 6.43 -10.68
N ALA A 191 -17.24 6.23 -11.26
CA ALA A 191 -16.39 7.30 -11.75
C ALA A 191 -17.08 8.07 -12.88
N VAL A 192 -17.64 7.35 -13.86
CA VAL A 192 -18.32 7.94 -15.02
C VAL A 192 -19.61 8.66 -14.63
N PHE A 193 -20.39 8.14 -13.68
CA PHE A 193 -21.59 8.79 -13.17
C PHE A 193 -21.31 9.86 -12.10
N GLY A 194 -20.05 10.00 -11.65
CA GLY A 194 -19.65 10.99 -10.64
C GLY A 194 -20.31 10.79 -9.27
N ARG A 195 -20.61 9.55 -8.89
CA ARG A 195 -21.32 9.21 -7.64
C ARG A 195 -20.32 8.85 -6.54
N ASN A 196 -20.41 9.44 -5.34
CA ASN A 196 -19.50 9.10 -4.22
C ASN A 196 -18.01 9.25 -4.58
N THR A 197 -17.71 10.16 -5.49
CA THR A 197 -16.35 10.55 -5.86
C THR A 197 -16.10 11.96 -5.33
N LYS A 198 -14.89 12.24 -4.84
CA LYS A 198 -14.46 13.63 -4.57
C LYS A 198 -14.41 14.48 -5.84
N HIS A 199 -14.31 13.82 -6.99
CA HIS A 199 -14.24 14.42 -8.31
C HIS A 199 -15.64 14.43 -8.94
N SER A 200 -15.89 15.37 -9.86
CA SER A 200 -17.02 15.26 -10.80
C SER A 200 -16.86 14.02 -11.69
N ALA A 201 -17.90 13.67 -12.44
CA ALA A 201 -17.85 12.57 -13.42
C ALA A 201 -16.55 12.57 -14.24
N TYR A 202 -15.86 11.44 -14.28
CA TYR A 202 -14.61 11.27 -15.00
C TYR A 202 -14.47 9.85 -15.58
N ASP A 203 -13.67 9.75 -16.64
CA ASP A 203 -13.29 8.46 -17.20
C ASP A 203 -11.99 7.96 -16.52
N PRO A 204 -12.03 6.89 -15.72
CA PRO A 204 -10.85 6.39 -15.02
C PRO A 204 -9.78 5.88 -15.98
N ARG A 205 -10.13 5.54 -17.23
CA ARG A 205 -9.16 5.09 -18.25
C ARG A 205 -8.15 6.16 -18.65
N HIS A 206 -8.41 7.42 -18.29
CA HIS A 206 -7.58 8.60 -18.56
C HIS A 206 -7.02 9.24 -17.28
N LYS A 207 -7.09 8.55 -16.14
CA LYS A 207 -6.59 9.05 -14.84
C LYS A 207 -5.64 8.04 -14.23
N ALA A 208 -4.55 8.52 -13.64
CA ALA A 208 -3.63 7.68 -12.87
C ALA A 208 -4.26 7.34 -11.52
N GLN A 209 -5.17 6.37 -11.51
CA GLN A 209 -5.79 5.86 -10.29
C GLN A 209 -5.42 4.40 -10.11
N ILE A 210 -4.93 4.06 -8.92
CA ILE A 210 -4.68 2.68 -8.50
C ILE A 210 -5.85 2.22 -7.65
N ILE A 211 -6.49 1.14 -8.09
CA ILE A 211 -7.60 0.50 -7.39
C ILE A 211 -7.08 -0.78 -6.76
N ASP A 212 -7.14 -0.88 -5.44
CA ASP A 212 -6.92 -2.17 -4.77
C ASP A 212 -8.19 -3.02 -4.89
N CYS A 213 -8.11 -4.09 -5.68
CA CYS A 213 -9.19 -5.01 -5.92
C CYS A 213 -9.25 -6.15 -4.88
N SER A 214 -8.39 -6.16 -3.86
CA SER A 214 -8.30 -7.24 -2.86
C SER A 214 -9.56 -7.35 -1.98
N GLN A 215 -10.31 -6.26 -1.81
CA GLN A 215 -11.53 -6.18 -1.01
C GLN A 215 -12.78 -6.02 -1.88
N ASN A 216 -13.97 -6.05 -1.27
CA ASN A 216 -15.22 -5.76 -1.95
C ASN A 216 -15.38 -4.26 -2.22
N VAL A 217 -16.22 -3.93 -3.22
CA VAL A 217 -16.39 -2.56 -3.72
C VAL A 217 -16.81 -1.55 -2.64
N ASP A 218 -17.58 -1.97 -1.63
CA ASP A 218 -18.04 -1.11 -0.54
C ASP A 218 -16.91 -0.65 0.41
N ARG A 219 -15.73 -1.28 0.31
CA ARG A 219 -14.51 -0.87 1.04
C ARG A 219 -13.56 -0.03 0.19
N VAL A 220 -13.82 0.13 -1.11
CA VAL A 220 -12.95 0.89 -2.00
C VAL A 220 -13.12 2.37 -1.71
N ASN A 221 -12.01 3.04 -1.41
CA ASN A 221 -12.00 4.48 -1.23
C ASN A 221 -11.99 5.20 -2.59
N MET A 222 -13.19 5.51 -3.08
CA MET A 222 -13.41 6.24 -4.35
C MET A 222 -12.98 7.72 -4.31
N ALA A 223 -12.57 8.20 -3.14
CA ALA A 223 -12.08 9.55 -2.89
C ALA A 223 -10.54 9.65 -2.87
N THR A 224 -9.85 8.62 -3.39
CA THR A 224 -8.40 8.61 -3.58
C THR A 224 -8.02 9.62 -4.66
N ALA A 225 -7.03 10.47 -4.36
CA ALA A 225 -6.54 11.46 -5.31
C ALA A 225 -5.88 10.79 -6.52
N PHE A 226 -6.05 11.38 -7.71
CA PHE A 226 -5.29 10.95 -8.88
C PHE A 226 -3.79 11.15 -8.67
N GLY A 227 -3.00 10.27 -9.25
CA GLY A 227 -1.54 10.29 -9.09
C GLY A 227 -1.09 9.88 -7.69
N ALA A 228 -1.95 9.25 -6.88
CA ALA A 228 -1.59 8.72 -5.57
C ALA A 228 -2.18 7.32 -5.37
N THR A 229 -1.60 6.59 -4.43
CA THR A 229 -2.06 5.24 -4.05
C THR A 229 -2.32 5.12 -2.56
N GLY A 230 -3.13 4.13 -2.18
CA GLY A 230 -3.25 3.70 -0.79
C GLY A 230 -2.08 2.81 -0.36
N CYS A 231 -2.14 2.36 0.89
CA CYS A 231 -1.24 1.34 1.40
C CYS A 231 -1.38 0.05 0.59
N LEU A 232 -0.31 -0.39 -0.06
CA LEU A 232 -0.26 -1.66 -0.76
C LEU A 232 0.09 -2.76 0.24
N THR A 233 -0.85 -3.65 0.53
CA THR A 233 -0.63 -4.78 1.42
C THR A 233 0.04 -5.94 0.66
N PRO A 234 0.60 -6.93 1.38
CA PRO A 234 1.17 -8.13 0.74
C PRO A 234 0.22 -8.86 -0.22
N SER A 235 -1.08 -8.83 0.07
CA SER A 235 -2.12 -9.48 -0.74
C SER A 235 -2.99 -8.49 -1.51
N ALA A 236 -2.51 -7.25 -1.69
CA ALA A 236 -3.22 -6.26 -2.50
C ALA A 236 -3.34 -6.75 -3.95
N ILE A 237 -4.42 -6.35 -4.62
CA ILE A 237 -4.61 -6.56 -6.06
C ILE A 237 -4.67 -5.18 -6.73
N PRO A 238 -3.55 -4.43 -6.77
CA PRO A 238 -3.53 -3.07 -7.27
C PRO A 238 -3.63 -3.03 -8.80
N VAL A 239 -4.59 -2.29 -9.33
CA VAL A 239 -4.79 -2.09 -10.78
C VAL A 239 -4.64 -0.62 -11.12
N LEU A 240 -3.71 -0.30 -12.01
CA LEU A 240 -3.58 1.03 -12.62
C LEU A 240 -4.60 1.17 -13.75
N THR A 241 -5.58 2.06 -13.54
CA THR A 241 -6.67 2.31 -14.51
C THR A 241 -6.19 2.95 -15.82
N LEU A 242 -5.22 3.88 -15.75
CA LEU A 242 -4.64 4.57 -16.89
C LEU A 242 -4.09 3.59 -17.94
N GLU A 243 -3.34 2.59 -17.50
CA GLU A 243 -2.71 1.58 -18.37
C GLU A 243 -3.51 0.27 -18.43
N ALA A 244 -4.56 0.14 -17.61
CA ALA A 244 -5.39 -1.05 -17.45
C ALA A 244 -4.57 -2.32 -17.15
N ARG A 245 -3.58 -2.23 -16.27
CA ARG A 245 -2.73 -3.37 -15.87
C ARG A 245 -2.56 -3.41 -14.35
N PRO A 246 -2.18 -4.58 -13.79
CA PRO A 246 -1.76 -4.62 -12.40
C PRO A 246 -0.49 -3.78 -12.19
N ILE A 247 -0.34 -3.26 -10.97
CA ILE A 247 0.96 -2.82 -10.45
C ILE A 247 1.77 -4.08 -10.15
N THR A 248 3.02 -4.13 -10.60
CA THR A 248 3.89 -5.30 -10.40
C THR A 248 4.54 -5.27 -9.01
N GLY A 249 5.08 -6.40 -8.55
CA GLY A 249 5.78 -6.46 -7.27
C GLY A 249 7.01 -5.55 -7.25
N SER A 250 7.75 -5.46 -8.36
CA SER A 250 8.87 -4.51 -8.51
C SER A 250 8.41 -3.06 -8.38
N GLU A 251 7.28 -2.69 -8.97
CA GLU A 251 6.73 -1.34 -8.82
C GLU A 251 6.22 -1.06 -7.41
N ALA A 252 5.65 -2.06 -6.74
CA ALA A 252 5.24 -1.94 -5.35
C ALA A 252 6.44 -1.64 -4.42
N LEU A 253 7.62 -2.22 -4.71
CA LEU A 253 8.88 -1.89 -4.01
C LEU A 253 9.32 -0.45 -4.27
N LYS A 254 9.25 0.04 -5.52
CA LYS A 254 9.53 1.46 -5.82
C LYS A 254 8.60 2.40 -5.07
N LEU A 255 7.34 2.00 -4.88
CA LEU A 255 6.36 2.77 -4.09
C LEU A 255 6.65 2.76 -2.58
N GLN A 256 7.56 1.91 -2.08
CA GLN A 256 8.16 2.02 -0.74
C GLN A 256 9.45 2.85 -0.72
N GLY A 257 9.82 3.45 -1.85
CA GLY A 257 11.04 4.23 -2.06
C GLY A 257 12.32 3.37 -2.13
N LEU A 258 12.18 2.06 -2.34
CA LEU A 258 13.35 1.18 -2.48
C LEU A 258 14.01 1.37 -3.86
N PRO A 259 15.35 1.45 -3.92
CA PRO A 259 16.09 1.58 -5.18
C PRO A 259 16.20 0.21 -5.86
N ILE A 260 15.13 -0.21 -6.54
CA ILE A 260 15.04 -1.56 -7.12
C ILE A 260 16.13 -1.84 -8.16
N GLU A 261 16.68 -0.78 -8.77
CA GLU A 261 17.77 -0.87 -9.74
C GLU A 261 19.08 -1.35 -9.09
N SER A 262 19.19 -1.26 -7.76
CA SER A 262 20.32 -1.74 -6.97
C SER A 262 20.12 -3.17 -6.44
N PHE A 263 18.99 -3.81 -6.72
CA PHE A 263 18.69 -5.15 -6.25
C PHE A 263 18.77 -6.18 -7.38
N ASP A 264 19.37 -7.34 -7.10
CA ASP A 264 19.19 -8.51 -7.94
C ASP A 264 17.84 -9.14 -7.60
N MET A 265 16.85 -8.91 -8.47
CA MET A 265 15.51 -9.50 -8.34
C MET A 265 15.32 -10.68 -9.32
N SER A 266 16.40 -11.32 -9.79
CA SER A 266 16.33 -12.38 -10.82
C SER A 266 15.69 -13.69 -10.33
N SER A 267 15.71 -13.96 -9.02
CA SER A 267 15.15 -15.18 -8.41
C SER A 267 13.70 -15.03 -7.96
N GLU A 268 13.29 -13.84 -7.53
CA GLU A 268 12.02 -13.61 -6.86
C GLU A 268 10.86 -13.49 -7.86
N THR A 269 9.75 -14.11 -7.52
CA THR A 269 8.48 -13.97 -8.24
C THR A 269 7.80 -12.64 -7.94
N GLN A 270 6.88 -12.21 -8.81
CA GLN A 270 6.12 -10.97 -8.55
C GLN A 270 5.34 -11.01 -7.23
N THR A 271 4.85 -12.19 -6.84
CA THR A 271 4.16 -12.37 -5.56
C THR A 271 5.09 -12.18 -4.37
N GLN A 272 6.32 -12.71 -4.42
CA GLN A 272 7.31 -12.53 -3.35
C GLN A 272 7.75 -11.06 -3.26
N LEU A 273 7.94 -10.38 -4.39
CA LEU A 273 8.27 -8.95 -4.41
C LEU A 273 7.14 -8.09 -3.84
N GLN A 274 5.88 -8.43 -4.13
CA GLN A 274 4.71 -7.76 -3.54
C GLN A 274 4.61 -7.99 -2.03
N ASP A 275 4.85 -9.22 -1.56
CA ASP A 275 4.88 -9.54 -0.13
C ASP A 275 5.97 -8.75 0.59
N LEU A 276 7.17 -8.71 0.01
CA LEU A 276 8.27 -7.89 0.50
C LEU A 276 7.88 -6.41 0.57
N ALA A 277 7.27 -5.85 -0.49
CA ALA A 277 6.85 -4.45 -0.51
C ALA A 277 5.78 -4.14 0.54
N GLY A 278 4.80 -5.01 0.74
CA GLY A 278 3.75 -4.82 1.73
C GLY A 278 4.27 -4.80 3.17
N ASN A 279 5.26 -5.64 3.45
CA ASN A 279 5.89 -5.75 4.77
C ASN A 279 7.03 -4.74 4.99
N ALA A 280 7.67 -4.25 3.94
CA ALA A 280 8.74 -3.27 4.03
C ALA A 280 8.25 -1.95 4.66
N MET A 281 9.14 -1.28 5.37
CA MET A 281 8.94 0.10 5.80
C MET A 281 9.22 1.05 4.63
N THR A 282 8.56 2.21 4.64
CA THR A 282 8.82 3.26 3.68
C THR A 282 10.18 3.91 3.93
N THR A 283 11.10 3.82 2.98
CA THR A 283 12.49 4.29 3.11
C THR A 283 12.61 5.77 3.46
N THR A 284 11.82 6.64 2.83
CA THR A 284 11.85 8.09 3.07
C THR A 284 11.40 8.47 4.48
N VAL A 285 10.39 7.76 5.00
CA VAL A 285 9.90 7.94 6.38
C VAL A 285 10.95 7.43 7.37
N VAL A 286 11.49 6.23 7.13
CA VAL A 286 12.55 5.65 7.99
C VAL A 286 13.77 6.55 8.01
N GLY A 287 14.21 7.07 6.86
CA GLY A 287 15.31 8.02 6.77
C GLY A 287 15.04 9.29 7.57
N ALA A 288 13.85 9.87 7.46
CA ALA A 288 13.46 11.03 8.25
C ALA A 288 13.45 10.74 9.76
N VAL A 289 12.94 9.58 10.18
CA VAL A 289 12.91 9.17 11.59
C VAL A 289 14.32 8.97 12.14
N ILE A 290 15.20 8.31 11.40
CA ILE A 290 16.60 8.13 11.83
C ILE A 290 17.32 9.47 11.92
N LEU A 291 17.18 10.34 10.92
CA LEU A 291 17.81 11.66 10.92
C LEU A 291 17.26 12.59 12.01
N ALA A 292 15.98 12.49 12.35
CA ALA A 292 15.38 13.24 13.46
C ALA A 292 15.80 12.71 14.84
N ALA A 293 16.27 11.46 14.91
CA ALA A 293 16.70 10.80 16.14
C ALA A 293 18.18 11.07 16.49
N LEU A 294 19.00 11.43 15.49
CA LEU A 294 20.42 11.74 15.62
C LEU A 294 20.65 13.22 15.96
#